data_AF-E9E9Q4-F1
#
_entry.id   AF-E9E9Q4-F1
#
_cell.length_a   1.000
_cell.length_b   1.000
_cell.length_c   1.000
_cell.angle_alpha   90.00
_cell.angle_beta   90.00
_cell.angle_gamma   90.00
#
_symmetry.space_group_name_H-M   'P 1'
#
loop_
_entity.id
_entity.type
_entity.pdbx_description
1 polymer ?
#
loop_
_entity_poly.entity_id
_entity_poly.type
_entity_poly.pdbx_seq_one_letter_code
_entity_poly.pdbx_strand_id
1 'polypeptide(L)'
;MPRVVTVALYHRDHLSKGHSRRVFGYEAYHWGIIVMPETSQGRDCNAYEATDASEINPITFRMNNPHMDWWFCEKEHIDPELSSKLIGRIIIGQIPENVSDPQLHDSFFSVPLPVKNTNPQQSCVTWTVDAILALQEQNWAWKFDIEPFKDWALAYADERMNGPSSRQPKVATYGGQN
;
A
#
# COMPACT_ATOMS: atom_id res chain seq x y z
N MET A 1 -2.54 -19.25 12.21
CA MET A 1 -3.52 -18.14 12.34
C MET A 1 -3.75 -17.59 10.97
N PRO A 2 -5.01 -17.28 10.61
CA PRO A 2 -5.31 -16.71 9.31
C PRO A 2 -4.61 -15.35 9.16
N ARG A 3 -3.91 -15.18 8.03
CA ARG A 3 -3.32 -13.90 7.63
C ARG A 3 -4.24 -13.26 6.59
N VAL A 4 -4.45 -11.97 6.71
CA VAL A 4 -5.19 -11.16 5.74
C VAL A 4 -4.21 -10.33 4.92
N VAL A 5 -4.57 -10.10 3.67
CA VAL A 5 -3.85 -9.18 2.79
C VAL A 5 -4.60 -7.86 2.72
N THR A 6 -3.85 -6.77 2.91
CA THR A 6 -4.41 -5.43 2.98
C THR A 6 -3.69 -4.46 2.06
N VAL A 7 -4.43 -3.53 1.46
CA VAL A 7 -3.87 -2.32 0.85
C VAL A 7 -3.67 -1.29 1.94
N ALA A 8 -2.43 -0.90 2.17
CA ALA A 8 -2.06 0.14 3.12
C ALA A 8 -1.93 1.49 2.39
N LEU A 9 -2.56 2.52 2.97
CA LEU A 9 -2.54 3.87 2.41
C LEU A 9 -1.81 4.81 3.38
N TYR A 10 -0.88 5.58 2.85
CA TYR A 10 -0.05 6.51 3.62
C TYR A 10 -0.18 7.93 3.07
N HIS A 11 -0.17 8.93 3.95
CA HIS A 11 -0.13 10.31 3.51
C HIS A 11 1.27 10.68 3.01
N ARG A 12 1.30 11.46 1.93
CA ARG A 12 2.48 12.10 1.33
C ARG A 12 2.55 13.57 1.71
N ASP A 13 2.22 13.85 2.97
CA ASP A 13 2.31 15.16 3.62
C ASP A 13 1.47 16.23 2.91
N HIS A 14 2.12 17.18 2.25
CA HIS A 14 1.45 18.25 1.51
C HIS A 14 0.79 17.74 0.21
N LEU A 15 1.29 16.64 -0.36
CA LEU A 15 0.74 16.06 -1.59
C LEU A 15 -0.66 15.46 -1.36
N SER A 16 -0.94 15.00 -0.14
CA SER A 16 -2.26 14.46 0.26
C SER A 16 -3.28 15.51 0.67
N LYS A 17 -2.99 16.81 0.49
CA LYS A 17 -3.85 17.91 0.98
C LYS A 17 -4.22 18.90 -0.11
N GLY A 18 -5.37 19.56 0.09
CA GLY A 18 -5.78 20.73 -0.67
C GLY A 18 -5.75 20.55 -2.19
N HIS A 19 -5.11 21.49 -2.88
CA HIS A 19 -5.01 21.46 -4.35
C HIS A 19 -4.17 20.27 -4.85
N SER A 20 -3.06 19.95 -4.18
CA SER A 20 -2.18 18.85 -4.57
C SER A 20 -2.93 17.51 -4.59
N ARG A 21 -3.76 17.22 -3.58
CA ARG A 21 -4.59 15.99 -3.59
C ARG A 21 -5.47 15.89 -4.83
N ARG A 22 -6.04 17.01 -5.29
CA ARG A 22 -6.91 17.03 -6.48
C ARG A 22 -6.14 16.80 -7.76
N VAL A 23 -4.90 17.29 -7.83
CA VAL A 23 -4.02 17.13 -9.00
C VAL A 23 -3.47 15.70 -9.09
N PHE A 24 -2.98 15.16 -7.98
CA PHE A 24 -2.35 13.83 -7.95
C PHE A 24 -3.35 12.67 -7.90
N GLY A 25 -4.61 12.90 -7.53
CA GLY A 25 -5.64 11.86 -7.50
C GLY A 25 -5.21 10.68 -6.63
N TYR A 26 -5.14 9.48 -7.22
CA TYR A 26 -4.70 8.26 -6.52
C TYR A 26 -3.28 8.38 -5.94
N GLU A 27 -2.39 9.09 -6.64
CA GLU A 27 -0.98 9.25 -6.29
C GLU A 27 -0.74 10.30 -5.19
N ALA A 28 -1.82 10.98 -4.77
CA ALA A 28 -1.80 11.87 -3.60
C ALA A 28 -1.47 11.10 -2.32
N TYR A 29 -1.68 9.79 -2.33
CA TYR A 29 -1.34 8.86 -1.26
C TYR A 29 -0.28 7.88 -1.75
N HIS A 30 0.54 7.37 -0.83
CA HIS A 30 1.42 6.25 -1.12
C HIS A 30 0.66 4.95 -0.81
N TRP A 31 0.74 3.99 -1.72
CA TRP A 31 0.04 2.72 -1.64
C TRP A 31 1.06 1.60 -1.50
N GLY A 32 0.73 0.61 -0.70
CA GLY A 32 1.49 -0.62 -0.59
C GLY A 32 0.61 -1.76 -0.07
N ILE A 33 1.21 -2.92 0.10
CA ILE A 33 0.55 -4.10 0.66
C ILE A 33 1.09 -4.36 2.07
N ILE A 34 0.19 -4.64 3.01
CA ILE A 34 0.55 -5.22 4.30
C ILE A 34 -0.14 -6.56 4.42
N VAL A 35 0.65 -7.60 4.71
CA VAL A 35 0.16 -8.89 5.17
C VAL A 35 0.23 -8.90 6.69
N MET A 36 -0.90 -9.18 7.33
CA MET A 36 -1.03 -9.14 8.78
C MET A 36 -1.89 -10.30 9.28
N PRO A 37 -1.72 -10.78 10.52
CA PRO A 37 -2.73 -11.65 11.12
C PRO A 37 -4.06 -10.89 11.24
N GLU A 38 -5.18 -11.60 11.21
CA GLU A 38 -6.52 -11.00 11.31
C GLU A 38 -6.67 -10.13 12.59
N THR A 39 -6.00 -10.55 13.67
CA THR A 39 -5.80 -9.73 14.87
C THR A 39 -4.30 -9.46 15.04
N SER A 40 -3.84 -8.27 14.64
CA SER A 40 -2.45 -7.85 14.83
C SER A 40 -2.20 -7.35 16.24
N GLN A 41 -1.08 -7.80 16.82
CA GLN A 41 -0.55 -7.39 18.11
C GLN A 41 0.91 -6.94 17.98
N GLY A 42 1.09 -5.74 17.43
CA GLY A 42 2.39 -5.09 17.36
C GLY A 42 3.21 -5.52 16.16
N ARG A 43 4.39 -6.10 16.39
CA ARG A 43 5.41 -6.36 15.36
C ARG A 43 5.22 -7.72 14.68
N ASP A 44 4.09 -7.90 14.03
CA ASP A 44 3.67 -9.17 13.43
C ASP A 44 3.19 -9.04 11.98
N CYS A 45 3.42 -7.89 11.36
CA CYS A 45 3.01 -7.60 9.99
C CYS A 45 4.22 -7.49 9.06
N ASN A 46 4.04 -7.86 7.79
CA ASN A 46 5.04 -7.66 6.74
C ASN A 46 4.49 -6.67 5.71
N ALA A 47 5.28 -5.67 5.33
CA ALA A 47 4.91 -4.65 4.36
C ALA A 47 5.74 -4.79 3.08
N TYR A 48 5.07 -4.56 1.95
CA TYR A 48 5.60 -4.67 0.60
C TYR A 48 5.18 -3.45 -0.19
N GLU A 49 6.14 -2.74 -0.79
CA GLU A 49 5.86 -1.53 -1.55
C GLU A 49 6.90 -1.31 -2.66
N ALA A 50 6.47 -0.71 -3.77
CA ALA A 50 7.39 -0.06 -4.70
C ALA A 50 7.49 1.42 -4.35
N THR A 51 8.70 1.94 -4.25
CA THR A 51 8.95 3.34 -3.92
C THR A 51 10.12 3.90 -4.72
N ASP A 52 10.02 5.18 -5.06
CA ASP A 52 11.07 6.00 -5.66
C ASP A 52 11.59 7.06 -4.68
N ALA A 53 11.28 6.89 -3.39
CA ALA A 53 11.52 7.90 -2.35
C ALA A 53 12.95 8.46 -2.44
N SER A 54 13.04 9.77 -2.31
CA SER A 54 14.32 10.45 -2.34
C SER A 54 14.36 11.48 -1.22
N GLU A 55 15.28 11.27 -0.30
CA GLU A 55 15.44 12.08 0.89
C GLU A 55 16.85 12.66 0.94
N ILE A 56 16.96 13.88 1.45
CA ILE A 56 18.25 14.50 1.73
C ILE A 56 18.80 13.85 3.00
N ASN A 57 19.94 13.18 2.88
CA ASN A 57 20.67 12.70 4.04
C ASN A 57 21.11 13.90 4.88
N PRO A 58 20.71 14.00 6.17
CA PRO A 58 20.96 15.20 6.98
C PRO A 58 22.43 15.37 7.38
N ILE A 59 23.26 14.33 7.23
CA ILE A 59 24.69 14.36 7.54
C ILE A 59 25.48 14.77 6.29
N THR A 60 25.18 14.17 5.14
CA THR A 60 25.95 14.38 3.90
C THR A 60 25.37 15.47 3.00
N PHE A 61 24.14 15.92 3.27
CA PHE A 61 23.35 16.84 2.45
C PHE A 61 23.18 16.38 0.98
N ARG A 62 23.30 15.07 0.74
CA ARG A 62 23.09 14.45 -0.58
C ARG A 62 21.78 13.68 -0.60
N MET A 63 21.13 13.68 -1.76
CA MET A 63 19.97 12.81 -2.00
C MET A 63 20.42 11.35 -2.02
N ASN A 64 19.70 10.47 -1.33
CA ASN A 64 19.97 9.03 -1.33
C ASN A 64 19.53 8.34 -2.64
N ASN A 65 18.52 8.88 -3.32
CA ASN A 65 18.05 8.40 -4.62
C ASN A 65 17.85 9.60 -5.58
N PRO A 66 18.94 10.25 -6.03
CA PRO A 66 18.83 11.47 -6.84
C PRO A 66 18.11 11.25 -8.18
N HIS A 67 18.13 10.02 -8.69
CA HIS A 67 17.47 9.67 -9.94
C HIS A 67 15.99 9.30 -9.75
N MET A 68 15.52 9.16 -8.51
CA MET A 68 14.18 8.69 -8.17
C MET A 68 13.93 7.28 -8.75
N ASP A 69 14.95 6.41 -8.82
CA ASP A 69 14.77 5.04 -9.32
C ASP A 69 13.80 4.26 -8.43
N TRP A 70 12.89 3.52 -9.07
CA TRP A 70 11.96 2.65 -8.36
C TRP A 70 12.72 1.44 -7.82
N TRP A 71 12.45 1.06 -6.58
CA TRP A 71 12.89 -0.20 -6.01
C TRP A 71 11.77 -0.87 -5.22
N PHE A 72 11.88 -2.18 -5.09
CA PHE A 72 11.02 -2.99 -4.22
C PHE A 72 11.53 -2.90 -2.78
N CYS A 73 10.64 -2.54 -1.86
CA CYS A 73 10.93 -2.45 -0.44
C CYS A 73 10.04 -3.43 0.34
N GLU A 74 10.71 -4.34 1.05
CA GLU A 74 10.08 -5.22 2.02
C GLU A 74 10.50 -4.79 3.43
N LYS A 75 9.54 -4.81 4.36
CA LYS A 75 9.78 -4.60 5.78
C LYS A 75 9.08 -5.70 6.57
N GLU A 76 9.87 -6.54 7.22
CA GLU A 76 9.37 -7.62 8.05
C GLU A 76 9.12 -7.18 9.50
N HIS A 77 8.21 -7.86 10.19
CA HIS A 77 7.95 -7.69 11.63
C HIS A 77 7.67 -6.23 12.01
N ILE A 78 6.92 -5.51 11.17
CA ILE A 78 6.53 -4.13 11.43
C ILE A 78 5.31 -4.08 12.34
N ASP A 79 5.21 -2.99 13.09
CA ASP A 79 3.97 -2.55 13.73
C ASP A 79 3.41 -1.38 12.90
N PRO A 80 2.32 -1.59 12.14
CA PRO A 80 1.73 -0.55 11.31
C PRO A 80 1.33 0.70 12.10
N GLU A 81 0.97 0.58 13.38
CA GLU A 81 0.53 1.72 14.21
C GLU A 81 1.68 2.65 14.61
N LEU A 82 2.94 2.23 14.46
CA LEU A 82 4.11 3.09 14.69
C LEU A 82 4.37 4.06 13.54
N SER A 83 3.77 3.84 12.37
CA SER A 83 3.91 4.76 11.24
C SER A 83 2.97 5.95 11.39
N SER A 84 3.54 7.13 11.63
CA SER A 84 2.76 8.38 11.66
C SER A 84 2.13 8.74 10.32
N LYS A 85 2.64 8.17 9.22
CA LYS A 85 2.13 8.40 7.86
C LYS A 85 0.97 7.48 7.50
N LEU A 86 0.78 6.37 8.22
CA LEU A 86 -0.25 5.39 7.89
C LEU A 86 -1.65 5.97 8.17
N ILE A 87 -2.47 6.01 7.13
CA ILE A 87 -3.84 6.53 7.18
C ILE A 87 -4.81 5.41 7.55
N GLY A 88 -4.67 4.26 6.89
CA GLY A 88 -5.55 3.12 7.07
C GLY A 88 -5.15 1.92 6.22
N ARG A 89 -5.82 0.80 6.48
CA ARG A 89 -5.58 -0.50 5.84
C ARG A 89 -6.92 -1.05 5.31
N ILE A 90 -6.91 -1.59 4.11
CA ILE A 90 -8.10 -2.12 3.45
C ILE A 90 -7.88 -3.61 3.20
N ILE A 91 -8.57 -4.47 3.92
CA ILE A 91 -8.56 -5.92 3.71
C ILE A 91 -9.20 -6.21 2.35
N ILE A 92 -8.47 -6.94 1.52
CA ILE A 92 -8.87 -7.33 0.16
C ILE A 92 -8.83 -8.85 -0.04
N GLY A 93 -8.49 -9.61 1.01
CA GLY A 93 -8.48 -11.07 0.97
C GLY A 93 -7.75 -11.71 2.14
N GLN A 94 -7.55 -13.01 2.00
CA GLN A 94 -6.97 -13.88 3.03
C GLN A 94 -5.94 -14.80 2.40
N ILE A 95 -4.77 -14.88 3.05
CA ILE A 95 -3.68 -15.76 2.64
C ILE A 95 -3.94 -17.17 3.20
N PRO A 96 -3.90 -18.22 2.35
CA PRO A 96 -3.99 -19.60 2.82
C PRO A 96 -2.90 -19.96 3.83
N GLU A 97 -3.22 -20.84 4.78
CA GLU A 97 -2.29 -21.19 5.88
C GLU A 97 -1.00 -21.88 5.39
N ASN A 98 -1.03 -22.51 4.23
CA ASN A 98 0.09 -23.22 3.65
C ASN A 98 1.06 -22.33 2.86
N VAL A 99 0.76 -21.05 2.67
CA VAL A 99 1.64 -20.09 1.98
C VAL A 99 2.72 -19.62 2.96
N SER A 100 3.99 -19.69 2.61
CA SER A 100 5.07 -19.20 3.47
C SER A 100 5.40 -17.72 3.18
N ASP A 101 6.08 -17.04 4.11
CA ASP A 101 6.53 -15.66 3.89
C ASP A 101 7.52 -15.54 2.70
N PRO A 102 8.44 -16.49 2.46
CA PRO A 102 9.23 -16.52 1.22
C PRO A 102 8.38 -16.60 -0.06
N GLN A 103 7.26 -17.34 -0.05
CA GLN A 103 6.36 -17.38 -1.21
C GLN A 103 5.65 -16.04 -1.44
N LEU A 104 5.30 -15.34 -0.36
CA LEU A 104 4.76 -13.98 -0.46
C LEU A 104 5.82 -13.01 -1.00
N HIS A 105 7.06 -13.09 -0.50
CA HIS A 105 8.19 -12.31 -1.00
C HIS A 105 8.37 -12.53 -2.51
N ASP A 106 8.54 -13.78 -2.96
CA ASP A 106 8.77 -14.11 -4.36
C ASP A 106 7.61 -13.61 -5.25
N SER A 107 6.37 -13.75 -4.77
CA SER A 107 5.20 -13.22 -5.48
C SER A 107 5.27 -11.70 -5.63
N PHE A 108 5.50 -10.95 -4.56
CA PHE A 108 5.55 -9.48 -4.63
C PHE A 108 6.79 -8.95 -5.35
N PHE A 109 7.93 -9.63 -5.22
CA PHE A 109 9.16 -9.30 -5.91
C PHE A 109 9.04 -9.49 -7.44
N SER A 110 8.22 -10.45 -7.86
CA SER A 110 7.95 -10.69 -9.30
C SER A 110 7.06 -9.63 -9.95
N VAL A 111 6.37 -8.79 -9.17
CA VAL A 111 5.52 -7.71 -9.69
C VAL A 111 6.41 -6.64 -10.34
N PRO A 112 6.19 -6.28 -11.61
CA PRO A 112 7.01 -5.30 -12.31
C PRO A 112 7.05 -3.95 -11.58
N LEU A 113 8.24 -3.41 -11.39
CA LEU A 113 8.40 -2.05 -10.85
C LEU A 113 7.86 -1.01 -11.83
N PRO A 114 7.33 0.13 -11.33
CA PRO A 114 6.84 1.19 -12.20
C PRO A 114 7.91 1.73 -13.15
N VAL A 115 7.52 2.00 -14.39
CA VAL A 115 8.39 2.54 -15.44
C VAL A 115 8.20 4.04 -15.56
N LYS A 116 9.30 4.79 -15.41
CA LYS A 116 9.32 6.25 -15.51
C LYS A 116 9.01 6.76 -16.91
N ASN A 117 8.53 8.01 -16.99
CA ASN A 117 8.36 8.75 -18.24
C ASN A 117 7.47 8.06 -19.26
N THR A 118 6.48 7.31 -18.78
CA THR A 118 5.46 6.64 -19.59
C THR A 118 4.16 7.45 -19.60
N ASN A 119 3.30 7.15 -20.58
CA ASN A 119 1.93 7.68 -20.63
C ASN A 119 0.95 6.50 -20.82
N PRO A 120 0.08 6.20 -19.84
CA PRO A 120 -0.08 6.88 -18.56
C PRO A 120 1.15 6.76 -17.65
N GLN A 121 1.34 7.74 -16.76
CA GLN A 121 2.39 7.71 -15.74
C GLN A 121 2.17 6.53 -14.79
N GLN A 122 3.25 5.85 -14.42
CA GLN A 122 3.22 4.75 -13.46
C GLN A 122 3.78 5.18 -12.09
N SER A 123 3.26 4.59 -11.03
CA SER A 123 3.61 4.92 -9.64
C SER A 123 3.43 3.73 -8.69
N CYS A 124 3.60 3.97 -7.38
CA CYS A 124 3.27 2.98 -6.34
C CYS A 124 1.83 2.47 -6.45
N VAL A 125 0.90 3.27 -7.00
CA VAL A 125 -0.48 2.85 -7.26
C VAL A 125 -0.51 1.77 -8.35
N THR A 126 0.24 1.96 -9.44
CA THR A 126 0.38 0.96 -10.51
C THR A 126 0.91 -0.35 -9.97
N TRP A 127 2.02 -0.32 -9.22
CA TRP A 127 2.58 -1.51 -8.61
C TRP A 127 1.61 -2.19 -7.65
N THR A 128 0.91 -1.41 -6.82
CA THR A 128 -0.08 -1.96 -5.88
C THR A 128 -1.23 -2.64 -6.61
N VAL A 129 -1.72 -2.05 -7.70
CA VAL A 129 -2.77 -2.65 -8.55
C VAL A 129 -2.28 -3.96 -9.17
N ASP A 130 -1.08 -3.98 -9.73
CA ASP A 130 -0.50 -5.18 -10.34
C ASP A 130 -0.28 -6.28 -9.27
N ALA A 131 0.09 -5.90 -8.05
CA ALA A 131 0.18 -6.81 -6.91
C ALA A 131 -1.19 -7.39 -6.53
N ILE A 132 -2.26 -6.57 -6.50
CA ILE A 132 -3.63 -7.07 -6.25
C ILE A 132 -4.03 -8.09 -7.32
N LEU A 133 -3.77 -7.79 -8.59
CA LEU A 133 -4.08 -8.70 -9.70
C LEU A 133 -3.33 -10.03 -9.57
N ALA A 134 -2.02 -9.98 -9.27
CA ALA A 134 -1.22 -11.18 -9.04
C ALA A 134 -1.73 -12.03 -7.86
N LEU A 135 -2.23 -11.39 -6.80
CA LEU A 135 -2.86 -12.07 -5.67
C LEU A 135 -4.22 -12.67 -6.04
N GLN A 136 -5.02 -11.99 -6.86
CA GLN A 136 -6.30 -12.50 -7.35
C GLN A 136 -6.12 -13.73 -8.24
N GLU A 137 -5.08 -13.76 -9.08
CA GLU A 137 -4.73 -14.92 -9.91
C GLU A 137 -4.36 -16.14 -9.07
N GLN A 138 -3.69 -15.93 -7.93
CA GLN A 138 -3.31 -16.97 -6.97
C GLN A 138 -4.43 -17.34 -5.98
N ASN A 139 -5.59 -16.68 -6.05
CA ASN A 139 -6.70 -16.78 -5.10
C ASN A 139 -6.31 -16.40 -3.65
N TRP A 140 -5.35 -15.49 -3.49
CA TRP A 140 -4.94 -14.91 -2.20
C TRP A 140 -5.62 -13.57 -1.91
N ALA A 141 -6.23 -12.96 -2.93
CA ALA A 141 -7.14 -11.82 -2.81
C ALA A 141 -8.52 -12.18 -3.40
N TRP A 142 -9.58 -11.55 -2.91
CA TRP A 142 -10.92 -11.70 -3.48
C TRP A 142 -10.98 -11.10 -4.88
N LYS A 143 -11.83 -11.67 -5.74
CA LYS A 143 -12.09 -11.13 -7.07
C LYS A 143 -13.05 -9.96 -6.99
N PHE A 144 -12.59 -8.78 -7.38
CA PHE A 144 -13.37 -7.55 -7.49
C PHE A 144 -12.80 -6.67 -8.59
N ASP A 145 -13.60 -5.73 -9.09
CA ASP A 145 -13.17 -4.77 -10.10
C ASP A 145 -12.22 -3.72 -9.48
N ILE A 146 -11.07 -3.54 -10.12
CA ILE A 146 -9.99 -2.65 -9.65
C ILE A 146 -10.37 -1.17 -9.72
N GLU A 147 -11.05 -0.74 -10.78
CA GLU A 147 -11.36 0.70 -10.93
C GLU A 147 -12.32 1.21 -9.85
N PRO A 148 -13.45 0.56 -9.54
CA PRO A 148 -14.28 0.92 -8.40
C PRO A 148 -13.54 0.85 -7.06
N PHE A 149 -12.63 -0.12 -6.91
CA PHE A 149 -11.80 -0.23 -5.72
C PHE A 149 -10.91 1.00 -5.55
N LYS A 150 -10.28 1.48 -6.62
CA LYS A 150 -9.39 2.66 -6.55
C LYS A 150 -10.14 3.91 -6.14
N ASP A 151 -11.32 4.14 -6.70
CA ASP A 151 -12.20 5.26 -6.32
C ASP A 151 -12.61 5.16 -4.84
N TRP A 152 -12.99 3.97 -4.40
CA TRP A 152 -13.36 3.72 -3.01
C TRP A 152 -12.19 3.93 -2.05
N ALA A 153 -11.00 3.41 -2.38
CA ALA A 153 -9.79 3.54 -1.59
C ALA A 153 -9.34 5.01 -1.47
N LEU A 154 -9.48 5.79 -2.54
CA LEU A 154 -9.21 7.23 -2.53
C LEU A 154 -10.17 7.96 -1.57
N ALA A 155 -11.47 7.70 -1.67
CA ALA A 155 -12.47 8.30 -0.78
C ALA A 155 -12.27 7.88 0.69
N TYR A 156 -11.91 6.62 0.92
CA TYR A 156 -11.55 6.10 2.24
C TYR A 156 -10.33 6.85 2.81
N ALA A 157 -9.26 7.04 2.02
CA ALA A 157 -8.08 7.78 2.45
C ALA A 157 -8.42 9.23 2.81
N ASP A 158 -9.20 9.92 1.96
CA ASP A 158 -9.59 11.31 2.22
C ASP A 158 -10.38 11.47 3.52
N GLU A 159 -11.30 10.55 3.82
CA GLU A 159 -12.06 10.59 5.07
C GLU A 159 -11.17 10.27 6.28
N ARG A 160 -10.25 9.32 6.14
CA ARG A 160 -9.29 8.96 7.19
C ARG A 160 -8.26 10.06 7.47
N MET A 161 -8.02 10.99 6.54
CA MET A 161 -7.21 12.20 6.79
C MET A 161 -7.79 13.10 7.89
N ASN A 162 -9.06 12.93 8.27
CA ASN A 162 -9.66 13.57 9.45
C ASN A 162 -9.16 12.99 10.79
N GLY A 163 -8.26 11.99 10.76
CA GLY A 163 -7.59 11.45 11.94
C GLY A 163 -8.59 10.83 12.93
N PRO A 164 -8.59 11.23 14.21
CA PRO A 164 -9.55 10.75 15.21
C PRO A 164 -11.01 11.10 14.91
N SER A 165 -11.26 12.12 14.06
CA SER A 165 -12.62 12.55 13.69
C SER A 165 -13.18 11.82 12.47
N SER A 166 -12.38 10.92 11.87
CA SER A 166 -12.77 10.11 10.72
C SER A 166 -13.93 9.18 11.08
N ARG A 167 -14.90 9.07 10.16
CA ARG A 167 -15.99 8.09 10.26
C ARG A 167 -15.58 6.70 9.80
N GLN A 168 -14.49 6.60 9.04
CA GLN A 168 -13.94 5.34 8.56
C GLN A 168 -13.05 4.68 9.62
N PRO A 169 -13.12 3.34 9.77
CA PRO A 169 -12.25 2.60 10.69
C PRO A 169 -10.80 2.57 10.18
N LYS A 170 -9.83 2.37 11.09
CA LYS A 170 -8.41 2.19 10.74
C LYS A 170 -8.15 0.99 9.81
N VAL A 171 -8.98 -0.04 9.95
CA VAL A 171 -8.98 -1.22 9.09
C VAL A 171 -10.39 -1.39 8.53
N ALA A 172 -10.51 -1.33 7.21
CA ALA A 172 -11.77 -1.56 6.49
C ALA A 172 -11.66 -2.83 5.65
N THR A 173 -12.78 -3.34 5.15
CA THR A 173 -12.83 -4.50 4.26
C THR A 173 -13.50 -4.12 2.95
N TYR A 174 -12.92 -4.54 1.82
CA TYR A 174 -13.47 -4.32 0.50
C TYR A 174 -13.58 -5.64 -0.26
N GLY A 175 -14.73 -5.92 -0.87
CA GLY A 175 -14.93 -7.13 -1.70
C GLY A 175 -15.16 -8.43 -0.92
N GLY A 176 -15.32 -8.38 0.40
CA GLY A 176 -15.64 -9.55 1.21
C GLY A 176 -17.05 -10.08 0.93
N GLN A 177 -17.18 -11.40 0.74
CA GLN A 177 -18.47 -12.08 0.79
C GLN A 177 -19.06 -11.93 2.21
N ASN A 178 -20.34 -11.58 2.30
CA ASN A 178 -21.16 -11.90 3.48
C ASN A 178 -21.34 -13.42 3.57
#